data_AF-A0A957Y0H4-F1
#
_entry.id   AF-A0A957Y0H4-F1
#
_cell.length_a   1.000
_cell.length_b   1.000
_cell.length_c   1.000
_cell.angle_alpha   90.00
_cell.angle_beta   90.00
_cell.angle_gamma   90.00
#
_symmetry.space_group_name_H-M   'P 1'
#
loop_
_entity.id
_entity.type
_entity.pdbx_description
1 polymer ?
#
loop_
_entity_poly.entity_id
_entity_poly.type
_entity_poly.pdbx_seq_one_letter_code
_entity_poly.pdbx_strand_id
1 'polypeptide(L)'
;MKNTLISASLLALFAFIASFSPAPGWSGESGRTVASDLGHDQENPLVMKTWDGGGDGVSWSDPLNWDPDGVPTAADDVEFTTNVTVNIDVAAVVNALTLTAATLEGSGDLTIQGLFTWHTGTLQGSGTVTASGGVLLSDAGTKRIIGRTLD
;
A
#
# COMPACT_ATOMS: atom_id res chain seq x y z
N MET A 1 -3.64 13.64 -30.79
CA MET A 1 -2.21 13.85 -30.46
C MET A 1 -2.06 13.59 -28.97
N LYS A 2 -1.71 12.36 -28.58
CA LYS A 2 -1.44 12.00 -27.19
C LYS A 2 0.08 11.84 -27.08
N ASN A 3 0.73 12.81 -26.45
CA ASN A 3 2.14 12.73 -26.06
C ASN A 3 2.23 13.00 -24.56
N THR A 4 2.58 11.97 -23.80
CA THR A 4 3.24 11.94 -22.47
C THR A 4 3.43 10.43 -22.20
N LEU A 5 4.51 9.73 -22.61
CA LEU A 5 5.87 9.68 -22.04
C LEU A 5 5.81 9.60 -20.50
N ILE A 6 6.20 8.53 -19.77
CA ILE A 6 7.12 7.42 -20.00
C ILE A 6 6.68 6.26 -19.09
N SER A 7 6.57 5.05 -19.65
CA SER A 7 6.61 3.80 -18.86
C SER A 7 8.05 3.59 -18.40
N ALA A 8 8.25 3.48 -17.10
CA ALA A 8 9.49 2.98 -16.51
C ALA A 8 9.14 2.03 -15.36
N SER A 9 8.66 0.84 -15.70
CA SER A 9 8.77 -0.28 -14.76
C SER A 9 10.25 -0.63 -14.63
N LEU A 10 10.85 -0.21 -13.52
CA LEU A 10 12.20 -0.60 -13.16
C LEU A 10 12.16 -2.04 -12.65
N LEU A 11 12.34 -3.01 -13.55
CA LEU A 11 12.63 -4.38 -13.14
C LEU A 11 14.06 -4.39 -12.60
N ALA A 12 14.21 -4.35 -11.26
CA ALA A 12 15.51 -4.52 -10.63
C ALA A 12 16.00 -5.96 -10.87
N LEU A 13 16.92 -6.09 -11.82
CA LEU A 13 17.71 -7.29 -12.06
C LEU A 13 18.62 -7.51 -10.85
N PHE A 14 18.29 -8.46 -9.98
CA PHE A 14 19.24 -8.95 -8.97
C PHE A 14 20.32 -9.77 -9.67
N ALA A 15 21.42 -9.13 -10.02
CA ALA A 15 22.68 -9.80 -10.31
C ALA A 15 23.68 -9.43 -9.21
N PHE A 16 23.67 -10.18 -8.10
CA PHE A 16 24.79 -10.19 -7.17
C PHE A 16 25.54 -11.52 -7.34
N ILE A 17 26.40 -11.59 -8.35
CA ILE A 17 27.40 -12.66 -8.42
C ILE A 17 28.52 -12.23 -7.48
N ALA A 18 28.44 -12.64 -6.21
CA ALA A 18 29.60 -12.63 -5.35
C ALA A 18 30.60 -13.64 -5.94
N SER A 19 31.69 -13.17 -6.54
CA SER A 19 32.82 -14.01 -6.90
C SER A 19 33.51 -14.44 -5.60
N PHE A 20 33.09 -15.56 -5.01
CA PHE A 20 33.83 -16.25 -3.97
C PHE A 20 34.98 -17.02 -4.62
N SER A 21 36.22 -16.64 -4.31
CA SER A 21 37.37 -17.51 -4.55
C SER A 21 37.34 -18.65 -3.53
N PRO A 22 37.23 -19.92 -3.93
CA PRO A 22 37.20 -21.01 -2.96
C PRO A 22 38.55 -21.13 -2.27
N ALA A 23 38.54 -21.29 -0.93
CA ALA A 23 39.75 -21.62 -0.18
C ALA A 23 40.32 -22.97 -0.64
N PRO A 24 41.65 -23.17 -0.62
CA PRO A 24 42.26 -24.43 -1.05
C PRO A 24 41.75 -25.60 -0.21
N GLY A 25 41.04 -26.57 -0.83
CA GLY A 25 40.60 -27.81 -0.18
C GLY A 25 39.12 -28.16 -0.26
N TRP A 26 38.27 -27.35 -0.90
CA TRP A 26 36.85 -27.69 -1.07
C TRP A 26 36.65 -28.78 -2.14
N SER A 27 36.40 -30.02 -1.74
CA SER A 27 35.89 -31.08 -2.62
C SER A 27 34.36 -31.10 -2.59
N GLY A 28 33.74 -30.46 -3.59
CA GLY A 28 32.33 -30.55 -4.01
C GLY A 28 31.27 -30.94 -2.98
N GLU A 29 30.40 -29.98 -2.63
CA GLU A 29 29.12 -30.32 -2.01
C GLU A 29 28.16 -30.80 -3.10
N SER A 30 27.96 -32.11 -3.16
CA SER A 30 26.96 -32.72 -4.02
C SER A 30 25.59 -32.56 -3.37
N GLY A 31 24.74 -31.75 -3.99
CA GLY A 31 23.29 -31.97 -3.98
C GLY A 31 22.52 -31.67 -2.70
N ARG A 32 22.88 -30.63 -1.94
CA ARG A 32 21.95 -30.04 -0.96
C ARG A 32 21.62 -28.60 -1.38
N THR A 33 20.52 -28.43 -2.10
CA THR A 33 19.85 -27.13 -2.14
C THR A 33 19.30 -26.87 -0.74
N VAL A 34 20.14 -26.32 0.14
CA VAL A 34 19.69 -25.65 1.37
C VAL A 34 19.01 -24.33 0.98
N ALA A 35 17.97 -24.41 0.15
CA ALA A 35 17.02 -23.34 -0.09
C ALA A 35 15.94 -23.30 1.01
N SER A 36 16.11 -24.08 2.08
CA SER A 36 15.23 -24.12 3.25
C SER A 36 15.95 -23.77 4.56
N ASP A 37 17.19 -23.25 4.49
CA ASP A 37 17.97 -22.84 5.67
C ASP A 37 18.34 -21.34 5.63
N LEU A 38 17.75 -20.59 4.69
CA LEU A 38 17.58 -19.15 4.86
C LEU A 38 16.31 -18.99 5.68
N GLY A 39 16.48 -18.49 6.89
CA GLY A 39 15.42 -18.26 7.84
C GLY A 39 14.18 -17.67 7.17
N HIS A 40 13.04 -18.13 7.67
CA HIS A 40 11.73 -17.56 7.53
C HIS A 40 11.68 -16.17 8.19
N ASP A 41 12.59 -15.29 7.77
CA ASP A 41 12.48 -13.84 7.91
C ASP A 41 11.89 -13.37 6.57
N GLN A 42 10.77 -13.98 6.18
CA GLN A 42 9.90 -13.35 5.20
C GLN A 42 9.30 -12.15 5.92
N GLU A 43 10.05 -11.04 5.93
CA GLU A 43 9.46 -9.72 6.04
C GLU A 43 8.39 -9.70 4.96
N ASN A 44 7.12 -9.84 5.38
CA ASN A 44 5.98 -9.67 4.52
C ASN A 44 6.16 -8.30 3.86
N PRO A 45 6.50 -8.20 2.56
CA PRO A 45 6.91 -6.92 2.00
C PRO A 45 5.69 -6.01 2.08
N LEU A 46 5.77 -4.95 2.86
CA LEU A 46 4.75 -3.91 2.85
C LEU A 46 4.69 -3.37 1.42
N VAL A 47 3.59 -3.64 0.72
CA VAL A 47 3.39 -3.13 -0.64
C VAL A 47 2.68 -1.79 -0.51
N MET A 48 3.26 -0.75 -1.11
CA MET A 48 2.58 0.52 -1.27
C MET A 48 1.51 0.38 -2.35
N LYS A 49 0.27 0.72 -2.01
CA LYS A 49 -0.91 0.74 -2.88
C LYS A 49 -1.32 2.19 -3.11
N THR A 50 -1.40 2.59 -4.36
CA THR A 50 -1.86 3.92 -4.75
C THR A 50 -3.14 3.83 -5.55
N TRP A 51 -4.04 4.80 -5.39
CA TRP A 51 -5.26 4.86 -6.19
C TRP A 51 -4.95 5.42 -7.58
N ASP A 52 -5.18 4.61 -8.61
CA ASP A 52 -4.98 5.01 -10.01
C ASP A 52 -6.31 5.18 -10.78
N GLY A 53 -7.39 4.61 -10.25
CA GLY A 53 -8.72 4.64 -10.86
C GLY A 53 -8.81 3.89 -12.21
N GLY A 54 -7.98 2.87 -12.42
CA GLY A 54 -7.94 2.08 -13.66
C GLY A 54 -9.19 1.21 -13.91
N GLY A 55 -9.99 0.93 -12.87
CA GLY A 55 -11.24 0.20 -12.91
C GLY A 55 -12.46 1.11 -13.08
N ASP A 56 -13.44 0.98 -12.19
CA ASP A 56 -14.62 1.85 -12.17
C ASP A 56 -14.34 3.30 -11.70
N GLY A 57 -13.14 3.56 -11.16
CA GLY A 57 -12.71 4.87 -10.68
C GLY A 57 -13.44 5.35 -9.42
N VAL A 58 -14.19 4.49 -8.72
CA VAL A 58 -15.03 4.85 -7.57
C VAL A 58 -14.90 3.88 -6.41
N SER A 59 -14.95 2.57 -6.64
CA SER A 59 -15.12 1.56 -5.58
C SER A 59 -13.79 1.09 -5.02
N TRP A 60 -13.63 1.11 -3.69
CA TRP A 60 -12.45 0.57 -3.01
C TRP A 60 -12.23 -0.90 -3.35
N SER A 61 -13.32 -1.67 -3.48
CA SER A 61 -13.28 -3.11 -3.75
C SER A 61 -12.92 -3.50 -5.18
N ASP A 62 -12.81 -2.56 -6.13
CA ASP A 62 -12.39 -2.88 -7.49
C ASP A 62 -10.85 -3.00 -7.54
N PRO A 63 -10.30 -4.20 -7.78
CA PRO A 63 -8.86 -4.41 -7.80
C PRO A 63 -8.13 -3.60 -8.88
N LEU A 64 -8.80 -3.15 -9.93
CA LEU A 64 -8.20 -2.38 -11.02
C LEU A 64 -8.10 -0.87 -10.71
N ASN A 65 -8.62 -0.41 -9.57
CA ASN A 65 -8.45 0.98 -9.12
C ASN A 65 -7.16 1.23 -8.32
N TRP A 66 -6.33 0.21 -8.17
CA TRP A 66 -5.14 0.22 -7.34
C TRP A 66 -3.90 -0.09 -8.17
N ASP A 67 -2.82 0.65 -7.96
CA ASP A 67 -1.49 0.34 -8.47
C ASP A 67 -0.56 -0.04 -7.29
N PRO A 68 0.06 -1.24 -7.30
CA PRO A 68 -0.16 -2.33 -8.26
C PRO A 68 -1.57 -2.93 -8.15
N ASP A 69 -2.09 -3.52 -9.24
CA ASP A 69 -3.42 -4.14 -9.29
C ASP A 69 -3.69 -5.06 -8.09
N GLY A 70 -4.90 -4.97 -7.54
CA GLY A 70 -5.39 -5.75 -6.40
C GLY A 70 -5.81 -4.88 -5.21
N VAL A 71 -6.94 -5.22 -4.60
CA VAL A 71 -7.47 -4.51 -3.42
C VAL A 71 -6.47 -4.54 -2.26
N PRO A 72 -6.22 -3.41 -1.57
CA PRO A 72 -5.36 -3.37 -0.39
C PRO A 72 -5.84 -4.32 0.70
N THR A 73 -4.87 -4.97 1.34
CA THR A 73 -5.03 -5.89 2.46
C THR A 73 -4.37 -5.33 3.72
N ALA A 74 -4.51 -6.04 4.84
CA ALA A 74 -3.89 -5.68 6.12
C ALA A 74 -2.35 -5.59 6.07
N ALA A 75 -1.71 -6.12 5.02
CA ALA A 75 -0.27 -6.04 4.80
C ALA A 75 0.17 -4.77 4.05
N ASP A 76 -0.76 -4.03 3.45
CA ASP A 76 -0.44 -3.00 2.47
C ASP A 76 -0.51 -1.60 3.08
N ASP A 77 0.44 -0.75 2.70
CA ASP A 77 0.37 0.69 2.96
C ASP A 77 -0.42 1.35 1.84
N VAL A 78 -1.36 2.22 2.18
CA VAL A 78 -2.18 2.94 1.19
C VAL A 78 -1.78 4.41 1.13
N GLU A 79 -1.56 4.92 -0.08
CA GLU A 79 -1.30 6.34 -0.31
C GLU A 79 -2.24 6.93 -1.37
N PHE A 80 -2.98 7.96 -0.98
CA PHE A 80 -3.75 8.79 -1.89
C PHE A 80 -2.95 10.03 -2.24
N THR A 81 -2.45 10.11 -3.47
CA THR A 81 -1.64 11.23 -3.97
C THR A 81 -2.43 12.27 -4.77
N THR A 82 -3.65 11.93 -5.18
CA THR A 82 -4.51 12.77 -6.03
C THR A 82 -5.87 13.00 -5.39
N ASN A 83 -6.46 14.18 -5.63
CA ASN A 83 -7.76 14.52 -5.08
C ASN A 83 -8.89 13.77 -5.81
N VAL A 84 -9.20 12.57 -5.34
CA VAL A 84 -10.28 11.71 -5.83
C VAL A 84 -11.39 11.54 -4.78
N THR A 85 -12.54 11.01 -5.18
CA THR A 85 -13.57 10.53 -4.24
C THR A 85 -13.65 9.03 -4.36
N VAL A 86 -13.43 8.33 -3.24
CA VAL A 86 -13.40 6.86 -3.18
C VAL A 86 -14.47 6.37 -2.23
N ASN A 87 -15.32 5.49 -2.73
CA ASN A 87 -16.35 4.82 -1.95
C ASN A 87 -15.74 3.59 -1.25
N ILE A 88 -15.64 3.65 0.08
CA ILE A 88 -15.35 2.49 0.92
C ILE A 88 -16.64 1.65 0.98
N ASP A 89 -16.84 0.83 -0.05
CA ASP A 89 -18.06 0.07 -0.31
C ASP A 89 -18.12 -1.26 0.46
N VAL A 90 -16.97 -1.73 0.94
CA VAL A 90 -16.80 -2.90 1.78
C VAL A 90 -15.92 -2.57 2.99
N ALA A 91 -16.05 -3.33 4.08
CA ALA A 91 -15.12 -3.20 5.20
C ALA A 91 -13.69 -3.57 4.75
N ALA A 92 -12.71 -2.75 5.12
CA ALA A 92 -11.32 -2.88 4.69
C ALA A 92 -10.35 -2.74 5.87
N VAL A 93 -9.19 -3.39 5.75
CA VAL A 93 -8.09 -3.29 6.72
C VAL A 93 -6.81 -3.04 5.94
N VAL A 94 -6.02 -2.07 6.39
CA VAL A 94 -4.72 -1.70 5.80
C VAL A 94 -3.65 -1.63 6.87
N ASN A 95 -2.38 -1.66 6.48
CA ASN A 95 -1.27 -1.46 7.39
C ASN A 95 -1.18 0.01 7.79
N ALA A 96 -0.83 0.92 6.87
CA ALA A 96 -0.85 2.37 7.11
C ALA A 96 -1.68 3.10 6.04
N LEU A 97 -2.05 4.36 6.33
CA LEU A 97 -2.73 5.23 5.39
C LEU A 97 -2.09 6.60 5.37
N THR A 98 -1.71 7.07 4.17
CA THR A 98 -1.35 8.46 3.90
C THR A 98 -2.39 9.09 3.01
N LEU A 99 -3.13 10.06 3.56
CA LEU A 99 -4.16 10.81 2.84
C LEU A 99 -3.62 12.21 2.51
N THR A 100 -2.95 12.32 1.36
CA THR A 100 -2.39 13.61 0.88
C THR A 100 -3.53 14.55 0.48
N ALA A 101 -4.44 14.04 -0.34
CA ALA A 101 -5.71 14.65 -0.69
C ALA A 101 -6.65 13.54 -1.19
N ALA A 102 -7.86 13.44 -0.66
CA ALA A 102 -9.00 12.72 -1.24
C ALA A 102 -10.25 12.88 -0.35
N THR A 103 -11.38 12.43 -0.85
CA THR A 103 -12.59 12.17 -0.07
C THR A 103 -12.79 10.67 0.05
N LEU A 104 -12.74 10.14 1.28
CA LEU A 104 -13.11 8.75 1.57
C LEU A 104 -14.55 8.72 2.05
N GLU A 105 -15.44 8.14 1.25
CA GLU A 105 -16.87 8.05 1.50
C GLU A 105 -17.35 6.61 1.71
N GLY A 106 -18.67 6.40 1.70
CA GLY A 106 -19.27 5.08 1.83
C GLY A 106 -19.69 4.70 3.25
N SER A 107 -20.22 3.50 3.37
CA SER A 107 -20.67 2.90 4.64
C SER A 107 -19.71 1.84 5.18
N GLY A 108 -18.70 1.43 4.41
CA GLY A 108 -17.71 0.45 4.83
C GLY A 108 -16.76 1.03 5.88
N ASP A 109 -16.45 0.21 6.88
CA ASP A 109 -15.45 0.55 7.89
C ASP A 109 -14.04 0.40 7.33
N LEU A 110 -13.12 1.26 7.78
CA LEU A 110 -11.71 1.20 7.41
C LEU A 110 -10.86 1.12 8.68
N THR A 111 -10.18 0.00 8.88
CA THR A 111 -9.22 -0.17 9.98
C THR A 111 -7.80 0.07 9.47
N ILE A 112 -7.10 1.00 10.11
CA ILE A 112 -5.69 1.32 9.86
C ILE A 112 -4.93 0.82 11.08
N GLN A 113 -4.07 -0.18 10.89
CA GLN A 113 -3.37 -0.83 12.01
C GLN A 113 -2.20 0.03 12.53
N GLY A 114 -1.47 0.64 11.61
CA GLY A 114 -0.37 1.56 11.81
C GLY A 114 -0.80 3.02 11.78
N LEU A 115 0.14 3.90 11.44
CA LEU A 115 -0.09 5.34 11.48
C LEU A 115 -1.03 5.78 10.36
N PHE A 116 -2.07 6.55 10.71
CA PHE A 116 -2.84 7.33 9.76
C PHE A 116 -2.25 8.75 9.64
N THR A 117 -1.61 9.06 8.51
CA THR A 117 -1.10 10.41 8.21
C THR A 117 -2.12 11.18 7.38
N TRP A 118 -2.70 12.23 7.97
CA TRP A 118 -3.76 13.01 7.33
C TRP A 118 -3.28 14.43 7.00
N HIS A 119 -2.96 14.65 5.72
CA HIS A 119 -2.49 15.96 5.23
C HIS A 119 -3.63 16.91 4.91
N THR A 120 -4.60 16.46 4.12
CA THR A 120 -5.83 17.20 3.76
C THR A 120 -6.96 16.23 3.40
N GLY A 121 -8.16 16.74 3.16
CA GLY A 121 -9.25 15.95 2.56
C GLY A 121 -10.44 15.75 3.48
N THR A 122 -11.31 14.82 3.09
CA THR A 122 -12.60 14.60 3.76
C THR A 122 -12.81 13.12 4.06
N LEU A 123 -13.13 12.81 5.32
CA LEU A 123 -13.77 11.56 5.71
C LEU A 123 -15.28 11.81 5.75
N GLN A 124 -16.04 11.16 4.89
CA GLN A 124 -17.50 11.27 4.87
C GLN A 124 -18.19 9.91 4.77
N GLY A 125 -19.52 9.90 4.84
CA GLY A 125 -20.30 8.67 4.84
C GLY A 125 -20.61 8.20 6.25
N SER A 126 -21.10 6.97 6.41
CA SER A 126 -21.60 6.47 7.71
C SER A 126 -20.69 5.44 8.36
N GLY A 127 -19.64 5.00 7.67
CA GLY A 127 -18.68 4.05 8.22
C GLY A 127 -17.81 4.66 9.33
N THR A 128 -16.96 3.82 9.91
CA THR A 128 -15.95 4.20 10.89
C THR A 128 -14.56 4.12 10.25
N VAL A 129 -13.68 5.06 10.56
CA VAL A 129 -12.23 4.89 10.39
C VAL A 129 -11.66 4.59 11.77
N THR A 130 -11.08 3.41 11.96
CA THR A 130 -10.39 3.05 13.20
C THR A 130 -8.88 3.21 13.00
N ALA A 131 -8.28 4.21 13.63
CA ALA A 131 -6.85 4.53 13.50
C ALA A 131 -6.06 3.94 14.68
N SER A 132 -5.89 2.61 14.67
CA SER A 132 -5.29 1.84 15.76
C SER A 132 -3.85 2.28 16.10
N GLY A 133 -3.08 2.71 15.10
CA GLY A 133 -1.71 3.22 15.28
C GLY A 133 -1.64 4.73 15.53
N GLY A 134 -2.78 5.38 15.74
CA GLY A 134 -2.90 6.81 15.95
C GLY A 134 -3.02 7.63 14.67
N VAL A 135 -3.26 8.92 14.84
CA VAL A 135 -3.45 9.88 13.74
C VAL A 135 -2.40 10.98 13.84
N LEU A 136 -1.65 11.18 12.76
CA LEU A 136 -0.81 12.35 12.56
C LEU A 136 -1.55 13.36 11.67
N LEU A 137 -1.89 14.52 12.24
CA LEU A 137 -2.44 15.64 11.48
C LEU A 137 -1.30 16.46 10.87
N SER A 138 -0.96 16.20 9.61
CA SER A 138 0.13 16.84 8.87
C SER A 138 -0.36 18.04 8.06
N ASP A 139 0.45 19.07 7.86
CA ASP A 139 0.12 20.26 7.06
C ASP A 139 -1.04 21.14 7.57
N ALA A 140 -1.11 22.37 7.06
CA ALA A 140 -2.11 23.36 7.45
C ALA A 140 -3.45 23.25 6.68
N GLY A 141 -3.57 22.32 5.73
CA GLY A 141 -4.78 22.17 4.94
C GLY A 141 -5.95 21.60 5.74
N THR A 142 -7.17 21.82 5.24
CA THR A 142 -8.40 21.41 5.95
C THR A 142 -8.56 19.89 5.96
N LYS A 143 -8.86 19.35 7.14
CA LYS A 143 -9.33 17.98 7.36
C LYS A 143 -10.79 18.05 7.77
N ARG A 144 -11.66 17.36 7.05
CA ARG A 144 -13.10 17.37 7.29
C ARG A 144 -13.57 15.98 7.69
N ILE A 145 -14.42 15.93 8.70
CA ILE A 145 -15.21 14.74 9.04
C ILE A 145 -16.68 15.13 8.85
N ILE A 146 -17.42 14.40 8.02
CA ILE A 146 -18.82 14.68 7.70
C ILE A 146 -19.63 13.38 7.79
N GLY A 147 -20.26 13.13 8.94
CA GLY A 147 -21.09 11.95 9.17
C GLY A 147 -20.33 10.65 9.45
N ARG A 148 -19.03 10.60 9.10
CA ARG A 148 -18.14 9.46 9.37
C ARG A 148 -17.62 9.53 10.80
N THR A 149 -17.35 8.39 11.43
CA THR A 149 -16.65 8.33 12.72
C THR A 149 -15.15 8.15 12.50
N LEU A 150 -14.32 8.81 13.30
CA LEU A 150 -12.89 8.52 13.45
C LEU A 150 -12.65 8.11 14.89
N ASP A 151 -12.25 6.86 15.10
CA ASP A 151 -12.02 6.21 16.40
C ASP A 151 -10.53 5.88 16.59
#